data_AF-A0A7S3HQI5-F1
#
_entry.id   AF-A0A7S3HQI5-F1
#
_cell.length_a   1.000
_cell.length_b   1.000
_cell.length_c   1.000
_cell.angle_alpha   90.00
_cell.angle_beta   90.00
_cell.angle_gamma   90.00
#
_symmetry.space_group_name_H-M   'P 1'
#
loop_
_entity.id
_entity.type
_entity.pdbx_description
1 polymer ?
#
loop_
_entity_poly.entity_id
_entity_poly.type
_entity_poly.pdbx_seq_one_letter_code
_entity_poly.pdbx_strand_id
1 'polypeptide(L)'
;FNPFPSGLLLTESPACMSTFVRDLGLLFYIVPIAPESGNYASADDVPDYISRAVPFFLLLIVLECIYGWVRNYKLYSLKDTVMSISLGIVQQLVGVWMKEAQILPYLIIYDLFAPLRALVLQSPYWPDLSGEQYQILIFIVGFLGCDLGYYFLHRTAHEWQLLWSAHSVHHSGERYNFATALRQGIFQSCYSWCFYIWLAALGLPVTHFIRHNRL
;
A
#
# COMPACT_ATOMS: atom_id res chain seq x y z
N PHE A 1 -28.07 -5.89 -4.19
CA PHE A 1 -27.94 -7.33 -3.90
C PHE A 1 -26.85 -7.49 -2.86
N ASN A 2 -27.23 -7.88 -1.64
CA ASN A 2 -26.27 -8.23 -0.58
C ASN A 2 -26.07 -9.75 -0.67
N PRO A 3 -24.94 -10.26 -1.19
CA PRO A 3 -24.83 -11.66 -1.58
C PRO A 3 -24.40 -12.59 -0.43
N PHE A 4 -24.37 -12.14 0.83
CA PHE A 4 -23.81 -12.92 1.93
C PHE A 4 -24.90 -13.54 2.81
N PRO A 5 -25.07 -14.87 2.80
CA PRO A 5 -25.89 -15.55 3.78
C PRO A 5 -25.23 -15.46 5.15
N SER A 6 -25.98 -15.00 6.14
CA SER A 6 -25.63 -15.07 7.55
C SER A 6 -25.66 -16.54 7.99
N GLY A 7 -24.49 -17.15 8.22
CA GLY A 7 -24.39 -18.42 8.93
C GLY A 7 -23.50 -19.45 8.26
N LEU A 8 -22.22 -19.47 8.64
CA LEU A 8 -21.53 -20.72 8.98
C LEU A 8 -20.32 -20.36 9.86
N LEU A 9 -20.52 -20.42 11.18
CA LEU A 9 -19.43 -20.51 12.14
C LEU A 9 -18.74 -21.86 11.91
N LEU A 10 -17.57 -21.85 11.26
CA LEU A 10 -16.62 -22.95 11.32
C LEU A 10 -15.29 -22.42 11.83
N THR A 11 -15.13 -22.65 13.13
CA THR A 11 -13.89 -22.75 13.88
C THR A 11 -12.84 -23.54 13.09
N GLU A 12 -11.70 -22.93 12.77
CA GLU A 12 -10.36 -23.50 13.03
C GLU A 12 -9.34 -22.35 13.10
N SER A 13 -8.65 -22.27 14.23
CA SER A 13 -7.60 -21.30 14.55
C SER A 13 -6.36 -21.57 13.70
N PRO A 14 -5.67 -20.57 13.12
CA PRO A 14 -4.38 -20.77 12.47
C PRO A 14 -3.29 -20.92 13.54
N ALA A 15 -3.29 -22.06 14.25
CA ALA A 15 -2.50 -22.28 15.45
C ALA A 15 -1.03 -22.69 15.20
N CYS A 16 -0.49 -22.64 13.97
CA CYS A 16 0.84 -23.20 13.68
C CYS A 16 1.94 -22.18 13.35
N MET A 17 1.62 -20.94 13.00
CA MET A 17 2.65 -19.94 12.66
C MET A 17 2.85 -18.95 13.79
N SER A 18 4.09 -18.78 14.25
CA SER A 18 4.39 -17.76 15.25
C SER A 18 3.97 -16.39 14.72
N THR A 19 3.45 -15.54 15.59
CA THR A 19 3.07 -14.15 15.25
C THR A 19 4.22 -13.42 14.56
N PHE A 20 5.46 -13.71 14.97
CA PHE A 20 6.68 -13.23 14.33
C PHE A 20 6.79 -13.60 12.85
N VAL A 21 6.64 -14.88 12.48
CA VAL A 21 6.77 -15.32 11.08
C VAL A 21 5.65 -14.73 10.21
N ARG A 22 4.43 -14.65 10.77
CA ARG A 22 3.31 -13.99 10.11
C ARG A 22 3.57 -12.51 9.84
N ASP A 23 4.03 -11.78 10.85
CA ASP A 23 4.23 -10.34 10.73
C ASP A 23 5.48 -10.01 9.89
N LEU A 24 6.51 -10.87 9.92
CA LEU A 24 7.65 -10.82 9.00
C LEU A 24 7.22 -11.00 7.53
N GLY A 25 6.28 -11.90 7.28
CA GLY A 25 5.69 -12.12 5.95
C GLY A 25 5.06 -10.87 5.33
N LEU A 26 4.62 -9.91 6.14
CA LEU A 26 4.03 -8.66 5.67
C LEU A 26 5.03 -7.79 4.88
N LEU A 27 6.35 -7.91 5.14
CA LEU A 27 7.38 -7.26 4.32
C LEU A 27 7.38 -7.76 2.87
N PHE A 28 6.86 -8.96 2.64
CA PHE A 28 6.85 -9.66 1.37
C PHE A 28 5.43 -9.85 0.81
N TYR A 29 4.47 -9.04 1.28
CA TYR A 29 3.05 -9.14 0.90
C TYR A 29 2.42 -10.52 1.20
N ILE A 30 3.03 -11.30 2.10
CA ILE A 30 2.47 -12.56 2.58
C ILE A 30 1.45 -12.23 3.66
N VAL A 31 0.25 -11.88 3.22
CA VAL A 31 -0.89 -11.59 4.09
C VAL A 31 -1.73 -12.85 4.21
N PRO A 32 -2.12 -13.27 5.44
CA PRO A 32 -3.05 -14.38 5.60
C PRO A 32 -4.37 -14.08 4.88
N ILE A 33 -4.73 -14.93 3.91
CA ILE A 33 -6.06 -14.91 3.29
C ILE A 33 -7.00 -15.56 4.30
N ALA A 34 -7.45 -14.82 5.31
CA ALA A 34 -8.53 -15.34 6.17
C ALA A 34 -9.84 -15.31 5.36
N PRO A 35 -10.72 -16.31 5.48
CA PRO A 35 -11.98 -16.38 4.72
C PRO A 35 -12.85 -15.12 4.87
N GLU A 36 -12.73 -14.45 6.01
CA GLU A 36 -13.48 -13.27 6.45
C GLU A 36 -12.76 -11.94 6.11
N SER A 37 -11.49 -12.00 5.69
CA SER A 37 -10.58 -10.84 5.58
C SER A 37 -10.51 -10.18 4.20
N GLY A 38 -11.10 -10.77 3.16
CA GLY A 38 -11.07 -10.17 1.83
C GLY A 38 -12.00 -8.98 1.67
N ASN A 39 -13.09 -8.93 2.44
CA ASN A 39 -14.13 -7.91 2.38
C ASN A 39 -14.53 -7.47 3.79
N TYR A 40 -13.67 -6.67 4.41
CA TYR A 40 -14.00 -6.03 5.69
C TYR A 40 -15.23 -5.12 5.53
N ALA A 41 -16.20 -5.26 6.44
CA ALA A 41 -17.44 -4.49 6.42
C ALA A 41 -17.20 -3.00 6.72
N SER A 42 -16.29 -2.72 7.65
CA SER A 42 -15.77 -1.38 7.92
C SER A 42 -14.29 -1.29 7.54
N ALA A 43 -13.83 -0.07 7.26
CA ALA A 43 -12.41 0.20 7.22
C ALA A 43 -11.77 -0.26 8.55
N ASP A 44 -12.41 0.00 9.69
CA ASP A 44 -11.87 -0.27 11.04
C ASP A 44 -11.53 -1.75 11.30
N ASP A 45 -12.15 -2.67 10.58
CA ASP A 45 -11.92 -4.11 10.75
C ASP A 45 -10.63 -4.59 10.06
N VAL A 46 -10.11 -3.84 9.09
CA VAL A 46 -8.89 -4.22 8.36
C VAL A 46 -7.67 -4.04 9.28
N PRO A 47 -6.84 -5.07 9.48
CA PRO A 47 -5.61 -4.96 10.26
C PRO A 47 -4.67 -3.88 9.72
N ASP A 48 -4.03 -3.17 10.65
CA ASP A 48 -2.94 -2.25 10.33
C ASP A 48 -1.66 -3.05 10.01
N TYR A 49 -1.48 -3.39 8.74
CA TYR A 49 -0.32 -4.13 8.26
C TYR A 49 0.96 -3.29 8.27
N ILE A 50 0.86 -1.97 8.08
CA ILE A 50 2.02 -1.08 8.01
C ILE A 50 2.66 -0.97 9.40
N SER A 51 1.89 -0.66 10.43
CA SER A 51 2.41 -0.56 11.81
C SER A 51 3.01 -1.88 12.30
N ARG A 52 2.51 -3.03 11.82
CA ARG A 52 3.09 -4.35 12.09
C ARG A 52 4.42 -4.59 11.36
N ALA A 53 4.59 -4.01 10.17
CA ALA A 53 5.81 -4.13 9.37
C ALA A 53 6.93 -3.16 9.79
N VAL A 54 6.59 -1.97 10.33
CA VAL A 54 7.55 -0.92 10.73
C VAL A 54 8.68 -1.44 11.63
N PRO A 55 8.45 -2.24 12.69
CA PRO A 55 9.53 -2.78 13.52
C PRO A 55 10.56 -3.60 12.75
N PHE A 56 10.12 -4.36 11.74
CA PHE A 56 11.01 -5.16 10.91
C PHE A 56 11.82 -4.28 9.95
N PHE A 57 11.22 -3.22 9.40
CA PHE A 57 11.94 -2.24 8.61
C PHE A 57 13.02 -1.50 9.45
N LEU A 58 12.70 -1.12 10.69
CA LEU A 58 13.69 -0.54 11.61
C LEU A 58 14.80 -1.53 11.97
N LEU A 59 14.48 -2.82 12.13
CA LEU A 59 15.47 -3.87 12.30
C LEU A 59 16.41 -3.96 11.09
N LEU A 60 15.90 -3.87 9.85
CA LEU A 60 16.73 -3.85 8.64
C LEU A 60 17.72 -2.66 8.62
N ILE A 61 17.27 -1.47 9.04
CA ILE A 61 18.16 -0.29 9.21
C ILE A 61 19.28 -0.58 10.21
N VAL A 62 18.95 -1.18 11.36
CA VAL A 62 19.95 -1.53 12.40
C VAL A 62 20.94 -2.57 11.87
N LEU A 63 20.45 -3.61 11.18
CA LEU A 63 21.29 -4.63 10.56
C LEU A 63 22.21 -4.05 9.48
N GLU A 64 21.71 -3.13 8.65
CA GLU A 64 22.53 -2.44 7.65
C GLU A 64 23.60 -1.54 8.31
N CYS A 65 23.27 -0.87 9.42
CA CYS A 65 24.24 -0.13 10.22
C CYS A 65 25.36 -1.04 10.77
N ILE A 66 25.00 -2.18 11.36
CA ILE A 66 25.96 -3.16 11.91
C ILE A 66 26.84 -3.71 10.78
N TYR A 67 26.23 -4.08 9.64
CA TYR A 67 26.96 -4.55 8.47
C TYR A 67 27.96 -3.50 7.97
N GLY A 68 27.54 -2.24 7.85
CA GLY A 68 28.42 -1.14 7.48
C GLY A 68 29.59 -0.97 8.44
N TRP A 69 29.34 -1.09 9.75
CA TRP A 69 30.38 -1.02 10.77
C TRP A 69 31.38 -2.18 10.66
N VAL A 70 30.91 -3.42 10.58
CA VAL A 70 31.77 -4.62 10.45
C VAL A 70 32.62 -4.57 9.17
N ARG A 71 32.07 -4.05 8.07
CA ARG A 71 32.76 -3.97 6.78
C ARG A 71 33.54 -2.66 6.56
N ASN A 72 33.56 -1.78 7.56
CA ASN A 72 34.14 -0.43 7.46
C ASN A 72 33.58 0.40 6.28
N TYR A 73 32.31 0.17 5.92
CA TYR A 73 31.59 0.98 4.95
C TYR A 73 30.90 2.15 5.64
N LYS A 74 31.08 3.35 5.08
CA LYS A 74 30.40 4.56 5.54
C LYS A 74 29.01 4.66 4.93
N LEU A 75 28.09 3.77 5.30
CA LEU A 75 26.72 3.74 4.74
C LEU A 75 25.83 4.88 5.25
N TYR A 76 26.02 5.32 6.49
CA TYR A 76 25.19 6.33 7.15
C TYR A 76 25.97 7.59 7.55
N SER A 77 25.33 8.75 7.39
CA SER A 77 25.78 10.05 7.89
C SER A 77 24.69 10.60 8.79
N LEU A 78 25.02 11.02 10.02
CA LEU A 78 24.03 11.55 10.95
C LEU A 78 23.20 12.69 10.33
N LYS A 79 23.86 13.59 9.59
CA LYS A 79 23.20 14.72 8.91
C LYS A 79 22.18 14.23 7.89
N ASP A 80 22.54 13.24 7.09
CA ASP A 80 21.67 12.72 6.03
C ASP A 80 20.53 11.86 6.58
N THR A 81 20.79 11.11 7.66
CA THR A 81 19.77 10.33 8.37
C THR A 81 18.74 11.24 9.04
N VAL A 82 19.17 12.28 9.76
CA VAL A 82 18.27 13.26 10.37
C VAL A 82 17.44 13.98 9.31
N MET A 83 18.06 14.37 8.19
CA MET A 83 17.35 15.00 7.07
C MET A 83 16.28 14.05 6.50
N SER A 84 16.64 12.79 6.25
CA SER A 84 15.73 11.80 5.67
C SER A 84 14.54 11.53 6.58
N ILE A 85 14.77 11.32 7.88
CA ILE A 85 13.70 11.13 8.87
C ILE A 85 12.81 12.39 8.96
N SER A 86 13.42 13.58 9.00
CA SER A 86 12.66 14.84 9.10
C SER A 86 11.76 15.05 7.89
N LEU A 87 12.27 14.79 6.67
CA LEU A 87 11.48 14.88 5.44
C LEU A 87 10.30 13.91 5.44
N GLY A 88 10.52 12.66 5.88
CA GLY A 88 9.45 11.68 6.05
C GLY A 88 8.37 12.14 7.02
N ILE A 89 8.76 12.67 8.20
CA ILE A 89 7.80 13.19 9.19
C ILE A 89 6.97 14.34 8.58
N VAL A 90 7.62 15.29 7.90
CA VAL A 90 6.93 16.43 7.29
C VAL A 90 5.99 15.97 6.16
N GLN A 91 6.43 15.02 5.33
CA GLN A 91 5.58 14.44 4.29
C GLN A 91 4.35 13.75 4.90
N GLN A 92 4.49 13.04 6.02
CA GLN A 92 3.35 12.42 6.68
C GLN A 92 2.36 13.43 7.27
N LEU A 93 2.83 14.57 7.78
CA LEU A 93 1.95 15.66 8.23
C LEU A 93 1.12 16.25 7.08
N VAL A 94 1.71 16.41 5.89
CA VAL A 94 0.97 16.82 4.69
C VAL A 94 0.03 15.71 4.22
N GLY A 95 0.48 14.46 4.31
CA GLY A 95 -0.28 13.27 4.00
C GLY A 95 -1.63 13.22 4.73
N VAL A 96 -1.68 13.59 6.02
CA VAL A 96 -2.94 13.61 6.80
C VAL A 96 -4.07 14.36 6.08
N TRP A 97 -3.78 15.52 5.48
CA TRP A 97 -4.78 16.31 4.75
C TRP A 97 -5.12 15.70 3.40
N MET A 98 -4.13 15.14 2.71
CA MET A 98 -4.33 14.52 1.41
C MET A 98 -5.13 13.22 1.50
N LYS A 99 -5.05 12.50 2.62
CA LYS A 99 -5.72 11.21 2.84
C LYS A 99 -7.23 11.29 2.71
N GLU A 100 -7.85 12.30 3.29
CA GLU A 100 -9.30 12.50 3.16
C GLU A 100 -9.66 13.05 1.78
N ALA A 101 -8.82 13.95 1.24
CA ALA A 101 -9.04 14.57 -0.07
C ALA A 101 -9.04 13.56 -1.23
N GLN A 102 -8.31 12.44 -1.12
CA GLN A 102 -8.25 11.41 -2.15
C GLN A 102 -9.38 10.37 -2.10
N ILE A 103 -10.06 10.21 -0.96
CA ILE A 103 -11.15 9.22 -0.81
C ILE A 103 -12.36 9.62 -1.66
N LEU A 104 -12.73 10.89 -1.66
CA LEU A 104 -13.91 11.36 -2.39
C LEU A 104 -13.80 11.15 -3.92
N PRO A 105 -12.71 11.56 -4.60
CA PRO A 105 -12.52 11.24 -6.01
C PRO A 105 -12.57 9.74 -6.30
N TYR A 106 -11.97 8.92 -5.42
CA TYR A 106 -11.99 7.47 -5.57
C TYR A 106 -13.41 6.90 -5.50
N LEU A 107 -14.20 7.33 -4.51
CA LEU A 107 -15.62 6.97 -4.39
C LEU A 107 -16.43 7.37 -5.61
N ILE A 108 -16.24 8.61 -6.10
CA ILE A 108 -16.96 9.11 -7.29
C ILE A 108 -16.67 8.22 -8.51
N ILE A 109 -15.39 7.88 -8.77
CA ILE A 109 -15.03 7.01 -9.90
C ILE A 109 -15.53 5.58 -9.67
N TYR A 110 -15.46 5.08 -8.44
CA TYR A 110 -15.99 3.77 -8.08
C TYR A 110 -17.48 3.69 -8.42
N ASP A 111 -18.30 4.66 -7.99
CA ASP A 111 -19.74 4.66 -8.23
C ASP A 111 -20.08 4.93 -9.71
N LEU A 112 -19.36 5.84 -10.36
CA LEU A 112 -19.53 6.16 -11.78
C LEU A 112 -19.40 4.93 -12.68
N PHE A 113 -18.46 4.03 -12.37
CA PHE A 113 -18.20 2.82 -13.14
C PHE A 113 -19.02 1.60 -12.68
N ALA A 114 -19.87 1.73 -11.65
CA ALA A 114 -20.68 0.62 -11.14
C ALA A 114 -21.58 -0.04 -12.21
N PRO A 115 -22.24 0.71 -13.12
CA PRO A 115 -23.05 0.09 -14.18
C PRO A 115 -22.22 -0.75 -15.15
N LEU A 116 -21.03 -0.28 -15.52
CA LEU A 116 -20.13 -1.02 -16.42
C LEU A 116 -19.63 -2.30 -15.75
N ARG A 117 -19.23 -2.22 -14.47
CA ARG A 117 -18.84 -3.41 -13.70
C ARG A 117 -19.98 -4.41 -13.59
N ALA A 118 -21.22 -3.95 -13.35
CA ALA A 118 -22.38 -4.82 -13.31
C ALA A 118 -22.60 -5.56 -14.63
N LEU A 119 -22.43 -4.88 -15.78
CA LEU A 119 -22.52 -5.51 -17.10
C LEU A 119 -21.45 -6.60 -17.30
N VAL A 120 -20.21 -6.34 -16.88
CA VAL A 120 -19.11 -7.31 -16.98
C VAL A 120 -19.38 -8.51 -16.07
N LEU A 121 -19.74 -8.29 -14.81
CA LEU A 121 -19.97 -9.37 -13.82
C LEU A 121 -21.20 -10.23 -14.15
N GLN A 122 -22.19 -9.69 -14.87
CA GLN A 122 -23.38 -10.41 -15.34
C GLN A 122 -23.19 -11.04 -16.73
N SER A 123 -22.05 -10.81 -17.39
CA SER A 123 -21.74 -11.35 -18.70
C SER A 123 -21.64 -12.87 -18.65
N PRO A 124 -22.14 -13.61 -19.65
CA PRO A 124 -21.98 -15.07 -19.72
C PRO A 124 -20.52 -15.51 -19.89
N TYR A 125 -19.62 -14.60 -20.22
CA TYR A 125 -18.17 -14.85 -20.33
C TYR A 125 -17.42 -14.60 -19.03
N TRP A 126 -18.06 -13.99 -18.02
CA TRP A 126 -17.46 -13.80 -16.72
C TRP A 126 -17.49 -15.12 -15.95
N PRO A 127 -16.34 -15.58 -15.40
CA PRO A 127 -16.33 -16.80 -14.61
C PRO A 127 -17.15 -16.62 -13.31
N ASP A 128 -17.84 -17.67 -12.89
CA ASP A 128 -18.57 -17.71 -11.62
C ASP A 128 -17.59 -17.81 -10.44
N LEU A 129 -16.90 -16.69 -10.17
CA LEU A 129 -15.94 -16.55 -9.09
C LEU A 129 -16.67 -16.11 -7.83
N SER A 130 -16.61 -16.93 -6.79
CA SER A 130 -17.16 -16.61 -5.47
C SER A 130 -16.16 -16.95 -4.36
N GLY A 131 -16.37 -16.36 -3.18
CA GLY A 131 -15.54 -16.60 -2.00
C GLY A 131 -14.06 -16.33 -2.24
N GLU A 132 -13.22 -17.31 -1.92
CA GLU A 132 -11.75 -17.24 -1.99
C GLU A 132 -11.22 -16.91 -3.39
N GLN A 133 -11.82 -17.48 -4.44
CA GLN A 133 -11.34 -17.28 -5.81
C GLN A 133 -11.47 -15.81 -6.25
N TYR A 134 -12.58 -15.18 -5.85
CA TYR A 134 -12.79 -13.75 -6.09
C TYR A 134 -11.80 -12.90 -5.27
N GLN A 135 -11.52 -13.27 -4.02
CA GLN A 135 -10.53 -12.57 -3.18
C GLN A 135 -9.12 -12.65 -3.78
N ILE A 136 -8.71 -13.82 -4.29
CA ILE A 136 -7.42 -14.01 -4.97
C ILE A 136 -7.36 -13.14 -6.23
N LEU A 137 -8.44 -13.07 -7.01
CA LEU A 137 -8.51 -12.18 -8.18
C LEU A 137 -8.31 -10.72 -7.77
N ILE A 138 -9.04 -10.25 -6.75
CA ILE A 138 -8.91 -8.89 -6.22
C ILE A 138 -7.49 -8.61 -5.73
N PHE A 139 -6.85 -9.57 -5.06
CA PHE A 139 -5.46 -9.46 -4.64
C PHE A 139 -4.51 -9.34 -5.85
N ILE A 140 -4.62 -10.22 -6.85
CA ILE A 140 -3.76 -10.18 -8.04
C ILE A 140 -3.95 -8.87 -8.82
N VAL A 141 -5.19 -8.46 -9.04
CA VAL A 141 -5.52 -7.21 -9.72
C VAL A 141 -5.01 -6.01 -8.92
N GLY A 142 -5.21 -6.01 -7.60
CA GLY A 142 -4.70 -4.97 -6.71
C GLY A 142 -3.18 -4.91 -6.70
N PHE A 143 -2.50 -6.05 -6.60
CA PHE A 143 -1.05 -6.16 -6.59
C PHE A 143 -0.44 -5.62 -7.90
N LEU A 144 -0.86 -6.17 -9.04
CA LEU A 144 -0.37 -5.74 -10.35
C LEU A 144 -0.77 -4.29 -10.66
N GLY A 145 -1.97 -3.88 -10.25
CA GLY A 145 -2.47 -2.55 -10.45
C GLY A 145 -1.75 -1.49 -9.62
N CYS A 146 -1.46 -1.78 -8.36
CA CYS A 146 -0.63 -0.92 -7.52
C CYS A 146 0.80 -0.83 -8.06
N ASP A 147 1.40 -1.94 -8.48
CA ASP A 147 2.75 -1.94 -9.07
C ASP A 147 2.81 -1.11 -10.36
N LEU A 148 1.81 -1.27 -11.23
CA LEU A 148 1.69 -0.47 -12.46
C LEU A 148 1.47 1.02 -12.16
N GLY A 149 0.62 1.33 -11.18
CA GLY A 149 0.40 2.70 -10.71
C GLY A 149 1.69 3.34 -10.19
N TYR A 150 2.46 2.59 -9.39
CA TYR A 150 3.76 3.03 -8.89
C TYR A 150 4.78 3.23 -10.01
N TYR A 151 4.82 2.33 -11.00
CA TYR A 151 5.69 2.47 -12.16
C TYR A 151 5.40 3.77 -12.92
N PHE A 152 4.14 4.05 -13.24
CA PHE A 152 3.78 5.30 -13.93
C PHE A 152 4.06 6.52 -13.08
N LEU A 153 3.72 6.49 -11.79
CA LEU A 153 4.04 7.55 -10.84
C LEU A 153 5.54 7.89 -10.89
N HIS A 154 6.38 6.88 -10.70
CA HIS A 154 7.82 7.05 -10.64
C HIS A 154 8.38 7.52 -11.99
N ARG A 155 7.96 6.90 -13.10
CA ARG A 155 8.37 7.30 -14.45
C ARG A 155 8.00 8.75 -14.75
N THR A 156 6.74 9.14 -14.53
CA THR A 156 6.30 10.51 -14.79
C THR A 156 7.01 11.50 -13.86
N ALA A 157 7.33 11.10 -12.63
CA ALA A 157 8.14 11.91 -11.71
C ALA A 157 9.58 12.15 -12.20
N HIS A 158 10.15 11.25 -13.02
CA HIS A 158 11.45 11.44 -13.65
C HIS A 158 11.38 12.16 -15.00
N GLU A 159 10.24 12.10 -15.70
CA GLU A 159 10.09 12.70 -17.03
C GLU A 159 9.52 14.12 -17.01
N TRP A 160 8.70 14.48 -16.02
CA TRP A 160 7.99 15.77 -15.96
C TRP A 160 8.60 16.70 -14.91
N GLN A 161 9.01 17.90 -15.32
CA GLN A 161 9.75 18.86 -14.48
C GLN A 161 9.03 19.22 -13.16
N LEU A 162 7.71 19.38 -13.20
CA LEU A 162 6.93 19.69 -12.00
C LEU A 162 7.00 18.56 -10.98
N LEU A 163 6.81 17.31 -11.43
CA LEU A 163 6.85 16.15 -10.54
C LEU A 163 8.29 15.84 -10.12
N TRP A 164 9.26 16.05 -10.99
CA TRP A 164 10.68 15.98 -10.66
C TRP A 164 11.07 16.95 -9.55
N SER A 165 10.52 18.16 -9.54
CA SER A 165 10.81 19.12 -8.47
C SER A 165 10.39 18.60 -7.08
N ALA A 166 9.30 17.83 -7.01
CA ALA A 166 8.85 17.17 -5.79
C ALA A 166 9.61 15.86 -5.50
N HIS A 167 10.01 15.11 -6.54
CA HIS A 167 10.61 13.78 -6.42
C HIS A 167 12.13 13.80 -6.24
N SER A 168 12.82 14.79 -6.80
CA SER A 168 14.29 14.93 -6.73
C SER A 168 14.83 15.00 -5.30
N VAL A 169 14.02 15.45 -4.34
CA VAL A 169 14.33 15.41 -2.90
C VAL A 169 14.67 14.00 -2.45
N HIS A 170 13.92 12.98 -2.92
CA HIS A 170 14.19 11.57 -2.64
C HIS A 170 15.57 11.14 -3.16
N HIS A 171 15.96 11.64 -4.33
CA HIS A 171 17.24 11.34 -4.97
C HIS A 171 18.41 12.20 -4.50
N SER A 172 18.19 13.13 -3.56
CA SER A 172 19.25 14.01 -3.05
C SER A 172 20.12 13.39 -1.96
N GLY A 173 19.85 12.14 -1.55
CA GLY A 173 20.70 11.40 -0.62
C GLY A 173 22.06 11.08 -1.24
N GLU A 174 23.14 11.34 -0.51
CA GLU A 174 24.51 11.07 -0.97
C GLU A 174 24.88 9.57 -0.89
N ARG A 175 24.11 8.78 -0.13
CA ARG A 175 24.41 7.39 0.19
C ARG A 175 23.17 6.53 -0.02
N TYR A 176 23.38 5.36 -0.61
CA TYR A 176 22.34 4.36 -0.77
C TYR A 176 22.26 3.52 0.51
N ASN A 177 21.16 3.64 1.25
CA ASN A 177 20.86 2.91 2.48
C ASN A 177 19.33 2.89 2.72
N PHE A 178 18.87 2.11 3.70
CA PHE A 178 17.44 1.98 3.99
C PHE A 178 16.78 3.25 4.51
N ALA A 179 17.50 4.19 5.13
CA ALA A 179 16.90 5.45 5.58
C ALA A 179 16.47 6.35 4.41
N THR A 180 16.99 6.13 3.20
CA THR A 180 16.51 6.80 1.97
C THR A 180 15.03 6.54 1.71
N ALA A 181 14.48 5.40 2.16
CA ALA A 181 13.04 5.14 2.05
C ALA A 181 12.19 6.15 2.86
N LEU A 182 12.75 6.73 3.93
CA LEU A 182 12.10 7.77 4.73
C LEU A 182 12.23 9.17 4.10
N ARG A 183 13.10 9.33 3.09
CA ARG A 183 13.34 10.60 2.41
C ARG A 183 12.29 10.84 1.32
N GLN A 184 11.07 11.16 1.73
CA GLN A 184 9.98 11.44 0.80
C GLN A 184 9.83 12.94 0.54
N GLY A 185 9.42 13.31 -0.67
CA GLY A 185 9.11 14.70 -1.01
C GLY A 185 7.78 15.13 -0.38
N ILE A 186 7.72 16.34 0.17
CA ILE A 186 6.55 16.85 0.91
C ILE A 186 5.27 16.83 0.05
N PHE A 187 5.40 17.11 -1.25
CA PHE A 187 4.26 17.17 -2.18
C PHE A 187 3.91 15.82 -2.82
N GLN A 188 4.61 14.74 -2.51
CA GLN A 188 4.40 13.44 -3.17
C GLN A 188 2.97 12.93 -3.00
N SER A 189 2.40 13.06 -1.79
CA SER A 189 1.01 12.69 -1.51
C SER A 189 -0.02 13.52 -2.28
N CYS A 190 0.33 14.72 -2.76
CA CYS A 190 -0.62 15.60 -3.45
C CYS A 190 -0.99 15.09 -4.85
N TYR A 191 -0.12 14.31 -5.50
CA TYR A 191 -0.33 13.83 -6.87
C TYR A 191 -0.32 12.30 -7.00
N SER A 192 0.25 11.56 -6.04
CA SER A 192 0.40 10.09 -6.16
C SER A 192 -0.93 9.38 -6.35
N TRP A 193 -1.99 9.82 -5.68
CA TRP A 193 -3.33 9.21 -5.73
C TRP A 193 -3.94 9.19 -7.13
N CYS A 194 -3.59 10.16 -8.00
CA CYS A 194 -4.03 10.21 -9.38
C CYS A 194 -3.60 8.97 -10.19
N PHE A 195 -2.49 8.34 -9.80
CA PHE A 195 -1.95 7.15 -10.47
C PHE A 195 -2.61 5.84 -10.01
N TYR A 196 -3.46 5.89 -8.99
CA TYR A 196 -4.17 4.74 -8.45
C TYR A 196 -5.70 4.84 -8.62
N ILE A 197 -6.23 6.00 -9.01
CA ILE A 197 -7.69 6.22 -9.11
C ILE A 197 -8.38 5.30 -10.14
N TRP A 198 -7.66 4.86 -11.17
CA TRP A 198 -8.20 3.94 -12.17
C TRP A 198 -8.55 2.55 -11.58
N LEU A 199 -7.96 2.17 -10.45
CA LEU A 199 -8.32 0.94 -9.74
C LEU A 199 -9.76 0.99 -9.20
N ALA A 200 -10.28 2.20 -8.91
CA ALA A 200 -11.68 2.38 -8.54
C ALA A 200 -12.62 1.99 -9.70
N ALA A 201 -12.24 2.34 -10.94
CA ALA A 201 -13.02 1.99 -12.12
C ALA A 201 -13.08 0.47 -12.33
N LEU A 202 -11.98 -0.23 -12.05
CA LEU A 202 -11.92 -1.70 -12.08
C LEU A 202 -12.68 -2.39 -10.92
N GLY A 203 -13.11 -1.62 -9.91
CA GLY A 203 -13.88 -2.14 -8.80
C GLY A 203 -13.04 -2.69 -7.66
N LEU A 204 -11.79 -2.26 -7.52
CA LEU A 204 -11.02 -2.54 -6.32
C LEU A 204 -11.78 -1.95 -5.11
N PRO A 205 -12.08 -2.73 -4.05
CA PRO A 205 -12.96 -2.25 -3.00
C PRO A 205 -12.39 -1.03 -2.27
N VAL A 206 -13.27 -0.08 -1.97
CA VAL A 206 -12.90 1.20 -1.34
C VAL A 206 -12.22 0.99 0.02
N THR A 207 -12.61 -0.05 0.76
CA THR A 207 -11.98 -0.40 2.05
C THR A 207 -10.49 -0.74 1.91
N HIS A 208 -10.10 -1.41 0.82
CA HIS A 208 -8.69 -1.69 0.50
C HIS A 208 -7.95 -0.41 0.17
N PHE A 209 -8.54 0.47 -0.65
CA PHE A 209 -7.95 1.76 -0.99
C PHE A 209 -7.76 2.67 0.24
N ILE A 210 -8.78 2.77 1.09
CA ILE A 210 -8.75 3.57 2.33
C ILE A 210 -7.61 3.08 3.23
N ARG A 211 -7.45 1.77 3.40
CA ARG A 211 -6.44 1.23 4.32
C ARG A 211 -5.02 1.32 3.81
N HIS A 212 -4.81 1.12 2.51
CA HIS A 212 -3.51 1.39 1.90
C HIS A 212 -3.08 2.85 2.07
N ASN A 213 -4.06 3.76 2.16
CA ASN A 213 -3.82 5.19 2.27
C ASN A 213 -3.93 5.78 3.69
N ARG A 214 -4.44 5.06 4.70
CA ARG A 214 -4.73 5.66 6.02
C ARG A 214 -3.52 5.84 6.95
N LEU A 215 -2.30 5.47 6.57
CA LEU A 215 -1.08 5.68 7.39
C LEU A 215 0.07 6.30 6.59
#